data_AF-A0A7C4XL13-F1
#
_entry.id   AF-A0A7C4XL13-F1
#
_cell.length_a   1.000
_cell.length_b   1.000
_cell.length_c   1.000
_cell.angle_alpha   90.00
_cell.angle_beta   90.00
_cell.angle_gamma   90.00
#
_symmetry.space_group_name_H-M   'P 1'
#
loop_
_entity.id
_entity.type
_entity.pdbx_description
1 polymer ?
#
loop_
_entity_poly.entity_id
_entity_poly.type
_entity_poly.pdbx_seq_one_letter_code
_entity_poly.pdbx_strand_id
1 'polypeptide(L)'
;MHISIAAEELFRIGPFPVTNSLLVTFLTILLFIILVILIRIKKTIIPAGIQNVVEYIMEYFYNLICEVFGSEEKGRKFFPLVMTIFLFVLIINWCGLLPGVGSIGFYREKDVQVEHIETTGEESHNPEVSEHREFVPLFRGASADLNTTLALALISVIFTQIYSIQILGFKG
;
A
#
# COMPACT_ATOMS: atom_id res chain seq x y z
N MET A 1 16.07 -4.41 21.99
CA MET A 1 15.08 -4.37 20.86
C MET A 1 15.59 -5.07 19.59
N HIS A 2 15.24 -6.35 19.36
CA HIS A 2 15.37 -6.98 18.03
C HIS A 2 13.97 -7.21 17.44
N ILE A 3 13.63 -6.43 16.42
CA ILE A 3 12.39 -6.57 15.66
C ILE A 3 12.58 -7.81 14.77
N SER A 4 11.72 -8.81 14.91
CA SER A 4 11.69 -9.95 13.98
C SER A 4 11.11 -9.47 12.65
N ILE A 5 11.97 -8.98 11.76
CA ILE A 5 11.65 -8.38 10.45
C ILE A 5 11.41 -9.45 9.36
N ALA A 6 11.62 -10.74 9.62
CA ALA A 6 11.64 -11.76 8.56
C ALA A 6 10.43 -12.72 8.62
N ALA A 7 9.80 -12.89 7.45
CA ALA A 7 8.72 -13.83 7.24
C ALA A 7 9.22 -15.28 7.27
N GLU A 8 8.47 -16.17 7.93
CA GLU A 8 8.84 -17.58 8.13
C GLU A 8 8.83 -18.36 6.82
N GLU A 9 9.91 -19.08 6.52
CA GLU A 9 10.10 -19.84 5.29
C GLU A 9 9.29 -21.13 5.34
N LEU A 10 8.29 -21.27 4.46
CA LEU A 10 7.51 -22.49 4.32
C LEU A 10 8.28 -23.57 3.55
N PHE A 11 8.97 -23.17 2.49
CA PHE A 11 9.78 -24.04 1.65
C PHE A 11 10.74 -23.21 0.79
N ARG A 12 11.82 -23.82 0.29
CA ARG A 12 12.80 -23.16 -0.60
C ARG A 12 12.66 -23.71 -2.01
N ILE A 13 12.54 -22.84 -3.01
CA ILE A 13 12.66 -23.21 -4.42
C ILE A 13 14.06 -22.79 -4.87
N GLY A 14 15.02 -23.73 -4.84
CA GLY A 14 16.43 -23.42 -5.13
C GLY A 14 17.01 -22.39 -4.15
N PRO A 15 17.59 -21.27 -4.62
CA PRO A 15 18.16 -20.25 -3.75
C PRO A 15 17.12 -19.30 -3.11
N PHE A 16 15.83 -19.40 -3.48
CA PHE A 16 14.80 -18.45 -3.03
C PHE A 16 13.93 -19.03 -1.91
N PRO A 17 13.89 -18.40 -0.72
CA PRO A 17 12.98 -18.80 0.35
C PRO A 17 11.56 -18.31 0.10
N VAL A 18 10.59 -19.24 0.02
CA VAL A 18 9.17 -18.93 -0.07
C VAL A 18 8.62 -18.80 1.34
N THR A 19 8.25 -17.58 1.71
CA THR A 19 7.75 -17.27 3.06
C THR A 19 6.23 -17.22 3.11
N ASN A 20 5.66 -17.41 4.30
CA ASN A 20 4.23 -17.23 4.53
C ASN A 20 3.72 -15.86 4.03
N SER A 21 4.49 -14.79 4.26
CA SER A 21 4.16 -13.45 3.77
C SER A 21 4.20 -13.33 2.24
N LEU A 22 5.06 -14.09 1.56
CA LEU A 22 5.10 -14.10 0.10
C LEU A 22 3.81 -14.71 -0.45
N LEU A 23 3.33 -15.81 0.12
CA LEU A 23 2.06 -16.45 -0.26
C LEU A 23 0.86 -15.52 -0.01
N VAL A 24 0.78 -14.89 1.16
CA VAL A 24 -0.28 -13.91 1.49
C VAL A 24 -0.24 -12.73 0.52
N THR A 25 0.95 -12.22 0.18
CA THR A 25 1.12 -11.13 -0.78
C THR A 25 0.62 -11.51 -2.18
N PHE A 26 0.96 -12.71 -2.67
CA PHE A 26 0.45 -13.22 -3.95
C PHE A 26 -1.07 -13.40 -3.94
N LEU A 27 -1.66 -13.87 -2.84
CA LEU A 27 -3.10 -13.98 -2.69
C LEU A 27 -3.79 -12.62 -2.70
N THR A 28 -3.24 -11.62 -2.02
CA THR A 28 -3.74 -10.24 -2.02
C THR A 28 -3.66 -9.62 -3.41
N ILE A 29 -2.54 -9.80 -4.13
CA ILE A 29 -2.40 -9.33 -5.52
C ILE A 29 -3.42 -10.01 -6.43
N LEU A 30 -3.61 -11.32 -6.30
CA LEU A 30 -4.58 -12.08 -7.09
C LEU A 30 -6.01 -11.57 -6.85
N LEU A 31 -6.40 -11.39 -5.58
CA LEU A 31 -7.70 -10.84 -5.20
C LEU A 31 -7.91 -9.43 -5.77
N PHE A 32 -6.86 -8.60 -5.74
CA PHE A 32 -6.88 -7.25 -6.31
C PHE A 32 -7.08 -7.28 -7.83
N ILE A 33 -6.37 -8.14 -8.56
CA ILE A 33 -6.53 -8.30 -10.01
C ILE A 33 -7.95 -8.74 -10.35
N ILE A 34 -8.50 -9.70 -9.60
CA ILE A 34 -9.88 -10.18 -9.77
C ILE A 34 -10.87 -9.02 -9.55
N LEU A 35 -10.70 -8.25 -8.48
CA LEU A 35 -11.55 -7.10 -8.17
C LEU A 35 -11.53 -6.06 -9.32
N VAL A 36 -10.36 -5.73 -9.84
CA VAL A 36 -10.20 -4.81 -10.99
C VAL A 36 -10.89 -5.34 -12.24
N ILE A 37 -10.79 -6.65 -12.51
CA ILE A 37 -11.47 -7.29 -13.64
C ILE A 37 -12.99 -7.26 -13.47
N LEU A 38 -13.51 -7.51 -12.26
CA LEU A 38 -14.94 -7.47 -11.96
C LEU A 38 -15.53 -6.05 -12.08
N ILE A 39 -14.76 -5.03 -11.71
CA ILE A 39 -15.14 -3.61 -11.84
C ILE A 39 -15.14 -3.14 -13.31
N ARG A 40 -14.63 -3.95 -14.25
CA ARG A 40 -14.68 -3.69 -15.70
C ARG A 40 -16.10 -3.88 -16.24
N ILE A 41 -17.04 -3.10 -15.72
CA ILE A 41 -18.47 -3.17 -16.00
C ILE A 41 -18.73 -2.66 -17.42
N LYS A 42 -19.60 -3.38 -18.12
CA LYS A 42 -20.05 -3.11 -19.49
C LYS A 42 -20.56 -1.67 -19.61
N LYS A 43 -20.07 -0.95 -20.62
CA LYS A 43 -20.58 0.39 -20.97
C LYS A 43 -21.87 0.26 -21.75
N THR A 44 -22.95 0.87 -21.25
CA THR A 44 -24.23 1.01 -21.96
C THR A 44 -24.29 2.39 -22.58
N ILE A 45 -24.75 2.50 -23.83
CA ILE A 45 -24.76 3.76 -24.60
C ILE A 45 -25.73 4.79 -23.99
N ILE A 46 -26.79 4.33 -23.32
CA ILE A 46 -27.70 5.17 -22.54
C ILE A 46 -27.38 4.92 -21.06
N PRO A 47 -26.73 5.87 -20.35
CA PRO A 47 -26.30 5.65 -18.98
C PRO A 47 -27.49 5.68 -18.02
N ALA A 48 -27.51 4.76 -17.06
CA ALA A 48 -28.55 4.69 -16.02
C ALA A 48 -27.96 4.33 -14.65
N GLY A 49 -28.56 4.88 -13.59
CA GLY A 49 -28.20 4.57 -12.20
C GLY A 49 -26.76 4.96 -11.83
N ILE A 50 -25.96 3.98 -11.37
CA ILE A 50 -24.56 4.16 -10.94
C ILE A 50 -23.65 4.65 -12.07
N GLN A 51 -23.98 4.34 -13.33
CA GLN A 51 -23.19 4.81 -14.47
C GLN A 51 -23.17 6.35 -14.54
N ASN A 52 -24.27 7.05 -14.25
CA ASN A 52 -24.31 8.52 -14.23
C ASN A 52 -23.37 9.11 -13.17
N VAL A 53 -23.34 8.51 -11.97
CA VAL A 53 -22.47 8.98 -10.88
C VAL A 53 -21.00 8.77 -11.26
N VAL A 54 -20.67 7.61 -11.82
CA VAL A 54 -19.32 7.28 -12.26
C VAL A 54 -18.88 8.20 -13.40
N GLU A 55 -19.73 8.42 -14.41
CA GLU A 55 -19.42 9.32 -15.53
C GLU A 55 -19.23 10.77 -15.06
N TYR A 56 -20.10 11.26 -14.18
CA TYR A 56 -19.96 12.60 -13.59
C TYR A 56 -18.62 12.76 -12.85
N ILE A 57 -18.26 11.77 -12.02
CA ILE A 57 -16.98 11.80 -11.30
C ILE A 57 -15.80 11.75 -12.29
N MET A 58 -15.86 10.88 -13.30
CA MET A 58 -14.80 10.76 -14.31
C MET A 58 -14.64 12.04 -15.13
N GLU A 59 -15.74 12.69 -15.50
CA GLU A 59 -15.75 13.97 -16.21
C GLU A 59 -15.18 15.10 -15.35
N TYR A 60 -15.55 15.16 -14.06
CA TYR A 60 -14.97 16.10 -13.11
C TYR A 60 -13.44 15.97 -13.05
N PHE A 61 -12.92 14.74 -12.88
CA PHE A 61 -11.48 14.50 -12.85
C PHE A 61 -10.82 14.76 -14.21
N TYR A 62 -11.50 14.48 -15.33
CA TYR A 62 -10.98 14.78 -16.66
C TYR A 62 -10.76 16.28 -16.85
N ASN A 63 -11.74 17.09 -16.46
CA ASN A 63 -11.66 18.54 -16.54
C ASN A 63 -10.57 19.08 -15.62
N LEU A 64 -10.48 18.58 -14.38
CA LEU A 64 -9.41 18.93 -13.44
C LEU A 64 -8.02 18.65 -14.03
N ILE A 65 -7.84 17.48 -14.64
CA ILE A 65 -6.56 17.09 -15.26
C ILE A 65 -6.25 18.00 -16.45
N CYS A 66 -7.22 18.25 -17.33
CA CYS A 66 -7.04 19.16 -18.46
C CYS A 66 -6.67 20.59 -18.03
N GLU A 67 -7.26 21.08 -16.93
CA GLU A 67 -6.94 22.38 -16.32
C GLU A 67 -5.50 22.41 -15.78
N VAL A 68 -5.09 21.37 -15.03
CA VAL A 68 -3.72 21.25 -14.48
C VAL A 68 -2.66 21.22 -15.58
N PHE A 69 -2.92 20.53 -16.69
CA PHE A 69 -2.00 20.46 -17.83
C PHE A 69 -2.07 21.67 -18.77
N GLY A 70 -3.01 22.59 -18.55
CA GLY A 70 -3.23 23.80 -19.36
C GLY A 70 -3.52 23.52 -20.85
N SER A 71 -3.83 22.28 -21.21
CA SER A 71 -4.12 21.88 -22.59
C SER A 71 -4.90 20.58 -22.62
N GLU A 72 -6.02 20.59 -23.35
CA GLU A 72 -6.89 19.43 -23.51
C GLU A 72 -6.16 18.26 -24.19
N GLU A 73 -5.24 18.55 -25.12
CA GLU A 73 -4.47 17.51 -25.82
C GLU A 73 -3.54 16.74 -24.87
N LYS A 74 -2.83 17.44 -23.96
CA LYS A 74 -1.99 16.78 -22.96
C LYS A 74 -2.85 16.10 -21.90
N GLY A 75 -3.89 16.79 -21.40
CA GLY A 75 -4.84 16.24 -20.44
C GLY A 75 -5.41 14.89 -20.88
N ARG A 76 -5.89 14.79 -22.13
CA ARG A 76 -6.40 13.54 -22.70
C ARG A 76 -5.36 12.41 -22.77
N LYS A 77 -4.08 12.73 -23.04
CA LYS A 77 -2.99 11.73 -23.07
C LYS A 77 -2.63 11.23 -21.68
N PHE A 78 -2.59 12.12 -20.68
CA PHE A 78 -2.21 11.76 -19.31
C PHE A 78 -3.37 11.25 -18.46
N PHE A 79 -4.62 11.55 -18.83
CA PHE A 79 -5.81 11.18 -18.07
C PHE A 79 -5.87 9.69 -17.71
N PRO A 80 -5.69 8.72 -18.64
CA PRO A 80 -5.77 7.31 -18.29
C PRO A 80 -4.72 6.88 -17.27
N LEU A 81 -3.50 7.44 -17.37
CA LEU A 81 -2.41 7.14 -16.45
C LEU A 81 -2.69 7.71 -15.05
N VAL A 82 -3.01 9.01 -14.97
CA VAL A 82 -3.30 9.71 -13.71
C VAL A 82 -4.50 9.08 -13.02
N MET A 83 -5.59 8.81 -13.75
CA MET A 83 -6.77 8.16 -13.19
C MET A 83 -6.51 6.73 -12.72
N THR A 84 -5.70 5.96 -13.46
CA THR A 84 -5.35 4.59 -13.03
C THR A 84 -4.53 4.62 -11.75
N ILE A 85 -3.54 5.50 -11.65
CA ILE A 85 -2.73 5.65 -10.43
C ILE A 85 -3.60 6.13 -9.27
N PHE A 86 -4.45 7.13 -9.50
CA PHE A 86 -5.36 7.65 -8.48
C PHE A 86 -6.31 6.58 -7.95
N LEU A 87 -7.01 5.86 -8.84
CA LEU A 87 -7.92 4.79 -8.46
C LEU A 87 -7.18 3.61 -7.81
N PHE A 88 -5.98 3.28 -8.27
CA PHE A 88 -5.13 2.27 -7.64
C PHE A 88 -4.80 2.64 -6.19
N VAL A 89 -4.34 3.88 -5.96
CA VAL A 89 -4.02 4.40 -4.63
C VAL A 89 -5.27 4.50 -3.75
N LEU A 90 -6.40 4.90 -4.31
CA LEU A 90 -7.65 4.98 -3.58
C LEU A 90 -8.11 3.60 -3.09
N ILE A 91 -8.08 2.60 -3.97
CA ILE A 91 -8.48 1.23 -3.63
C ILE A 91 -7.50 0.61 -2.63
N ILE A 92 -6.19 0.76 -2.82
CA ILE A 92 -5.21 0.18 -1.87
C ILE A 92 -5.33 0.80 -0.48
N ASN A 93 -5.64 2.11 -0.41
CA ASN A 93 -5.88 2.80 0.85
C ASN A 93 -7.18 2.35 1.51
N TRP A 94 -8.26 2.18 0.74
CA TRP A 94 -9.53 1.67 1.26
C TRP A 94 -9.46 0.19 1.67
N CYS A 95 -8.69 -0.64 0.97
CA CYS A 95 -8.43 -2.02 1.37
C CYS A 95 -7.75 -2.10 2.74
N GLY A 96 -6.87 -1.13 3.07
CA GLY A 96 -6.28 -1.01 4.40
C GLY A 96 -7.28 -0.78 5.53
N LEU A 97 -8.48 -0.25 5.21
CA LEU A 97 -9.55 0.04 6.16
C LEU A 97 -10.58 -1.10 6.28
N LEU A 98 -10.44 -2.18 5.50
CA LEU A 98 -11.39 -3.29 5.53
C LEU A 98 -11.37 -4.00 6.89
N PRO A 99 -12.55 -4.38 7.43
CA PRO A 99 -12.62 -5.12 8.69
C PRO A 99 -11.86 -6.44 8.55
N GLY A 100 -10.87 -6.65 9.42
CA GLY A 100 -9.98 -7.81 9.39
C GLY A 100 -8.54 -7.51 8.98
N VAL A 101 -8.29 -6.39 8.29
CA VAL A 101 -6.93 -5.90 8.02
C VAL A 101 -6.38 -5.27 9.31
N GLY A 102 -5.23 -5.76 9.78
CA GLY A 102 -4.65 -5.35 11.06
C GLY A 102 -5.31 -5.95 12.31
N SER A 103 -6.45 -6.65 12.18
CA SER A 103 -7.20 -7.22 13.32
C SER A 103 -7.27 -8.75 13.31
N ILE A 104 -7.09 -9.40 12.17
CA ILE A 104 -6.97 -10.86 12.08
C ILE A 104 -5.48 -11.19 12.05
N GLY A 105 -5.03 -11.99 13.00
CA GLY A 105 -3.62 -12.28 13.21
C GLY A 105 -3.41 -13.34 14.29
N PHE A 106 -2.16 -13.69 14.51
CA PHE A 106 -1.77 -14.69 15.49
C PHE A 106 -0.94 -14.04 16.59
N TYR A 107 -1.18 -14.46 17.84
CA TYR A 107 -0.37 -14.05 18.97
C TYR A 107 0.89 -14.91 18.99
N ARG A 108 2.07 -14.29 19.00
CA ARG A 108 3.35 -14.99 19.13
C ARG A 108 3.94 -14.68 20.50
N GLU A 109 4.27 -15.74 21.24
CA GLU A 109 5.13 -15.64 22.42
C GLU A 109 6.55 -15.32 21.93
N LYS A 110 7.12 -14.22 22.45
CA LYS A 110 8.54 -13.93 22.28
C LYS A 110 9.30 -14.68 23.36
N ASP A 111 10.26 -15.51 22.96
CA ASP A 111 11.31 -15.94 23.88
C ASP A 111 12.00 -14.70 24.43
N VAL A 112 12.01 -14.59 25.76
CA VAL A 112 12.60 -13.48 26.51
C VAL A 112 14.08 -13.35 26.10
N GLN A 113 14.40 -12.35 25.26
CA GLN A 113 15.77 -11.89 25.17
C GLN A 113 16.04 -11.04 26.40
N VAL A 114 16.81 -11.61 27.34
CA VAL A 114 17.29 -10.93 28.53
C VAL A 114 18.07 -9.70 28.05
N GLU A 115 17.45 -8.52 28.14
CA GLU A 115 18.19 -7.27 28.12
C GLU A 115 19.08 -7.31 29.37
N HIS A 116 20.39 -7.46 29.18
CA HIS A 116 21.37 -7.32 30.26
C HIS A 116 21.30 -5.87 30.74
N ILE A 117 20.47 -5.62 31.75
CA ILE A 117 20.49 -4.40 32.54
C ILE A 117 21.74 -4.52 33.43
N GLU A 118 22.75 -3.68 33.20
CA GLU A 118 23.85 -3.50 34.14
C GLU A 118 23.26 -2.93 35.44
N THR A 119 23.13 -3.79 36.45
CA THR A 119 22.59 -3.45 37.76
C THR A 119 23.63 -2.68 38.57
N THR A 120 23.36 -1.39 38.85
CA THR A 120 23.98 -0.67 39.97
C THR A 120 22.91 -0.44 41.02
N GLY A 121 23.08 -1.04 42.20
CA GLY A 121 22.28 -0.73 43.39
C GLY A 121 21.24 -1.79 43.73
N GLU A 122 21.38 -2.29 44.95
CA GLU A 122 20.55 -3.22 45.68
C GLU A 122 19.04 -2.96 45.52
N GLU A 123 18.31 -3.92 44.95
CA GLU A 123 16.94 -4.29 45.33
C GLU A 123 16.60 -5.61 44.63
N SER A 124 16.33 -6.65 45.42
CA SER A 124 15.85 -7.94 44.95
C SER A 124 14.41 -7.80 44.46
N HIS A 125 14.24 -7.28 43.25
CA HIS A 125 12.98 -7.36 42.53
C HIS A 125 12.96 -8.69 41.77
N ASN A 126 12.02 -9.57 42.13
CA ASN A 126 11.75 -10.79 41.37
C ASN A 126 11.49 -10.36 39.90
N PRO A 127 12.13 -10.96 38.89
CA PRO A 127 11.87 -10.55 37.51
C PRO A 127 10.40 -10.84 37.22
N GLU A 128 9.59 -9.80 37.04
CA GLU A 128 8.24 -9.94 36.51
C GLU A 128 8.36 -10.49 35.09
N VAL A 129 8.25 -11.81 34.95
CA VAL A 129 8.17 -12.50 33.67
C VAL A 129 6.82 -12.14 33.07
N SER A 130 6.76 -10.97 32.45
CA SER A 130 5.64 -10.51 31.67
C SER A 130 5.72 -11.25 30.33
N GLU A 131 4.86 -12.26 30.17
CA GLU A 131 4.57 -12.94 28.89
C GLU A 131 4.09 -11.88 27.87
N HIS A 132 5.01 -11.20 27.20
CA HIS A 132 4.69 -10.25 26.16
C HIS A 132 4.32 -10.99 24.88
N ARG A 133 3.05 -11.39 24.79
CA ARG A 133 2.44 -11.86 23.54
C ARG A 133 2.25 -10.68 22.60
N GLU A 134 2.98 -10.68 21.49
CA GLU A 134 2.84 -9.66 20.45
C GLU A 134 1.85 -10.16 19.39
N PHE A 135 0.87 -9.32 19.06
CA PHE A 135 -0.11 -9.62 18.03
C PHE A 135 0.47 -9.34 16.64
N VAL A 136 0.58 -10.38 15.81
CA VAL A 136 1.09 -10.26 14.44
C VAL A 136 -0.08 -10.35 13.45
N PRO A 137 -0.47 -9.24 12.79
CA PRO A 137 -1.58 -9.24 11.85
C PRO A 137 -1.24 -10.04 10.58
N LEU A 138 -2.18 -10.88 10.15
CA LEU A 138 -2.10 -11.71 8.94
C LEU A 138 -2.21 -10.85 7.67
N PHE A 139 -3.12 -9.88 7.68
CA PHE A 139 -3.28 -8.91 6.61
C PHE A 139 -2.83 -7.55 7.11
N ARG A 140 -1.69 -7.05 6.62
CA ARG A 140 -1.29 -5.65 6.80
C ARG A 140 -1.87 -4.82 5.67
N GLY A 141 -2.40 -3.64 6.01
CA GLY A 141 -2.80 -2.68 4.99
C GLY A 141 -1.56 -2.24 4.21
N ALA A 142 -1.59 -2.31 2.89
CA ALA A 142 -0.45 -1.84 2.08
C ALA A 142 -0.17 -0.33 2.22
N SER A 143 -1.15 0.43 2.75
CA SER A 143 -1.04 1.84 3.16
C SER A 143 -0.59 2.04 4.61
N ALA A 144 -0.56 1.00 5.43
CA ALA A 144 -0.06 1.04 6.80
C ALA A 144 1.48 1.12 6.85
N ASP A 145 2.14 0.88 5.72
CA ASP A 145 3.59 1.00 5.58
C ASP A 145 3.97 2.35 4.99
N LEU A 146 4.68 3.15 5.79
CA LEU A 146 5.22 4.46 5.43
C LEU A 146 6.00 4.42 4.10
N ASN A 147 6.66 3.29 3.82
CA ASN A 147 7.46 3.06 2.62
C ASN A 147 6.64 3.10 1.33
N THR A 148 5.41 2.61 1.31
CA THR A 148 4.57 2.61 0.09
C THR A 148 4.17 4.04 -0.27
N THR A 149 3.73 4.81 0.72
CA THR A 149 3.35 6.22 0.56
C THR A 149 4.56 7.09 0.21
N LEU A 150 5.69 6.90 0.89
CA LEU A 150 6.95 7.59 0.57
C LEU A 150 7.47 7.23 -0.82
N ALA A 151 7.38 5.97 -1.24
CA ALA A 151 7.79 5.56 -2.58
C ALA A 151 6.95 6.25 -3.66
N LEU A 152 5.62 6.27 -3.51
CA LEU A 152 4.73 6.98 -4.43
C LEU A 152 5.00 8.50 -4.45
N ALA A 153 5.24 9.10 -3.28
CA ALA A 153 5.58 10.52 -3.18
C ALA A 153 6.91 10.84 -3.88
N LEU A 154 7.95 10.04 -3.64
CA LEU A 154 9.26 10.22 -4.28
C LEU A 154 9.19 10.01 -5.79
N ILE A 155 8.50 8.97 -6.25
CA ILE A 155 8.28 8.73 -7.68
C ILE A 155 7.57 9.91 -8.32
N SER A 156 6.53 10.45 -7.66
CA SER A 156 5.80 11.63 -8.15
C SER A 156 6.71 12.85 -8.24
N VAL A 157 7.51 13.15 -7.21
CA VAL A 157 8.43 14.30 -7.21
C VAL A 157 9.46 14.15 -8.33
N ILE A 158 10.06 12.97 -8.49
CA ILE A 158 11.06 12.71 -9.53
C ILE A 158 10.44 12.86 -10.92
N PHE A 159 9.28 12.26 -11.17
CA PHE A 159 8.59 12.36 -12.46
C PHE A 159 8.24 13.81 -12.80
N THR A 160 7.70 14.56 -11.84
CA THR A 160 7.37 15.97 -12.02
C THR A 160 8.61 16.79 -12.34
N GLN A 161 9.74 16.55 -11.68
CA GLN A 161 10.99 17.28 -11.96
C GLN A 161 11.57 16.93 -13.34
N ILE A 162 11.55 15.65 -13.72
CA ILE A 162 11.99 15.22 -15.07
C ILE A 162 11.13 15.89 -16.14
N TYR A 163 9.81 15.84 -16.01
CA TYR A 163 8.91 16.47 -16.97
C TYR A 163 9.04 17.99 -16.99
N SER A 164 9.25 18.62 -15.84
CA SER A 164 9.50 20.06 -15.74
C SER A 164 10.76 20.47 -16.50
N ILE A 165 11.86 19.73 -16.32
CA ILE A 165 13.13 19.95 -17.05
C ILE A 165 12.95 19.70 -18.56
N GLN A 166 12.16 18.69 -18.95
CA GLN A 166 11.89 18.40 -20.36
C GLN A 166 11.05 19.49 -21.04
N ILE A 167 10.11 20.11 -20.32
CA ILE A 167 9.20 21.13 -20.86
C ILE A 167 9.84 22.53 -20.83
N LEU A 168 10.55 22.90 -19.76
CA LEU A 168 11.12 24.24 -19.55
C LEU A 168 12.60 24.33 -19.96
N GLY A 169 13.28 23.20 -20.10
CA GLY A 169 14.72 23.13 -20.31
C GLY A 169 15.51 23.26 -19.00
N PHE A 170 16.76 22.78 -19.00
CA PHE A 170 17.64 22.76 -17.80
C PHE A 170 18.04 24.15 -17.27
N LYS A 171 17.71 25.22 -18.01
CA LYS A 171 17.99 26.63 -17.66
C LYS A 171 16.71 27.50 -17.68
N GLY A 172 15.53 26.86 -17.71
CA GLY A 172 14.24 27.54 -17.70
C GLY A 172 13.97 28.31 -16.42
#